data_AF-A0A5K1AJK8-F1
#
_entry.id   AF-A0A5K1AJK8-F1
#
_cell.length_a   1.000
_cell.length_b   1.000
_cell.length_c   1.000
_cell.angle_alpha   90.00
_cell.angle_beta   90.00
_cell.angle_gamma   90.00
#
_symmetry.space_group_name_H-M   'P 1'
#
loop_
_entity.id
_entity.type
_entity.pdbx_description
1 polymer ?
#
loop_
_entity_poly.entity_id
_entity_poly.type
_entity_poly.pdbx_seq_one_letter_code
_entity_poly.pdbx_strand_id
1 'polypeptide(L)'
;VLVSAMRIITKAVYPQDARGLRKSANLYFGLSIAMMFICLVCFNLVDRLPVIQYYKDLKLQAVQSEEDEEKNEKDTHCMSSWGSNLYYIVGRVKWYGIGILLIYVVTLSIFPGYITEDVHSELLKDWYSILLIAAYNVFDLVGKSLTAVYVIQNARIAVGASVARLLFYPLFLACLHGPKFFRTEIPVTLLTCLLGLTNGYFTSVLMILAPKVVHIQQAEAAGIVLVLFLVIGLAVGSVVAWFWVI
;
A
#
# COMPACT_ATOMS: atom_id res chain seq x y z
N VAL A 1 3.93 9.81 5.25
CA VAL A 1 4.65 10.45 6.39
C VAL A 1 5.11 11.87 6.07
N LEU A 2 5.98 12.09 5.06
CA LEU A 2 6.47 13.44 4.73
C LEU A 2 5.33 14.45 4.47
N VAL A 3 4.33 14.07 3.68
CA VAL A 3 3.14 14.90 3.42
C VAL A 3 2.36 15.20 4.72
N SER A 4 2.17 14.21 5.59
CA SER A 4 1.49 14.38 6.88
C SER A 4 2.28 15.31 7.81
N ALA A 5 3.60 15.14 7.89
CA ALA A 5 4.50 16.01 8.66
C ALA A 5 4.47 17.44 8.13
N MET A 6 4.50 17.60 6.80
CA MET A 6 4.39 18.91 6.17
C MET A 6 3.04 19.57 6.44
N ARG A 7 1.94 18.80 6.46
CA ARG A 7 0.60 19.29 6.82
C ARG A 7 0.53 19.75 8.28
N ILE A 8 1.19 19.03 9.21
CA ILE A 8 1.29 19.45 10.62
C ILE A 8 2.09 20.75 10.73
N ILE A 9 3.27 20.82 10.10
CA ILE A 9 4.14 22.00 10.14
C ILE A 9 3.44 23.21 9.53
N THR A 10 2.82 23.06 8.37
CA THR A 10 2.13 24.17 7.70
C THR A 10 0.93 24.67 8.49
N LYS A 11 0.14 23.78 9.12
CA LYS A 11 -0.95 24.19 10.01
C LYS A 11 -0.46 24.87 11.29
N ALA A 12 0.72 24.49 11.80
CA ALA A 12 1.32 25.09 12.98
C ALA A 12 1.98 26.46 12.70
N VAL A 13 2.53 26.64 11.51
CA VAL A 13 3.34 27.82 11.14
C VAL A 13 2.53 28.90 10.43
N TYR A 14 1.52 28.52 9.63
CA TYR A 14 0.75 29.48 8.82
C TYR A 14 -0.66 29.73 9.37
N PRO A 15 -1.10 31.00 9.41
CA PRO A 15 -2.50 31.32 9.68
C PRO A 15 -3.40 30.75 8.57
N GLN A 16 -4.60 30.32 8.93
CA GLN A 16 -5.57 29.70 8.01
C GLN A 16 -6.28 30.71 7.08
N ASP A 17 -5.60 31.83 6.76
CA ASP A 17 -6.08 32.82 5.80
C ASP A 17 -5.67 32.43 4.38
N ALA A 18 -6.36 32.97 3.36
CA ALA A 18 -6.09 32.69 1.94
C ALA A 18 -4.61 32.88 1.55
N ARG A 19 -3.92 33.85 2.17
CA ARG A 19 -2.47 34.08 1.96
C ARG A 19 -1.60 33.00 2.61
N GLY A 20 -1.96 32.51 3.79
CA GLY A 20 -1.26 31.43 4.49
C GLY A 20 -1.44 30.09 3.77
N LEU A 21 -2.66 29.81 3.30
CA LEU A 21 -2.97 28.63 2.50
C LEU A 21 -2.16 28.59 1.19
N ARG A 22 -2.05 29.74 0.51
CA ARG A 22 -1.25 29.84 -0.73
C ARG A 22 0.24 29.61 -0.49
N LYS A 23 0.80 30.11 0.61
CA LYS A 23 2.20 29.84 1.00
C LYS A 23 2.42 28.36 1.34
N SER A 24 1.47 27.74 2.06
CA SER A 24 1.48 26.31 2.35
C SER A 24 1.44 25.46 1.08
N ALA A 25 0.59 25.81 0.11
CA ALA A 25 0.53 25.14 -1.18
C ALA A 25 1.84 25.25 -1.96
N ASN A 26 2.45 26.44 -2.00
CA ASN A 26 3.75 26.62 -2.68
C ASN A 26 4.85 25.75 -2.05
N LEU A 27 4.89 25.63 -0.72
CA LEU A 27 5.81 24.72 -0.03
C LEU A 27 5.53 23.25 -0.38
N TYR A 28 4.26 22.85 -0.49
CA TYR A 28 3.87 21.50 -0.90
C TYR A 28 4.44 21.12 -2.26
N PHE A 29 4.22 21.98 -3.25
CA PHE A 29 4.70 21.75 -4.60
C PHE A 29 6.23 21.79 -4.67
N GLY A 30 6.87 22.73 -3.97
CA GLY A 30 8.34 22.81 -3.91
C GLY A 30 8.98 21.55 -3.34
N LEU A 31 8.47 21.05 -2.21
CA LEU A 31 8.95 19.80 -1.60
C LEU A 31 8.71 18.59 -2.52
N SER A 32 7.55 18.54 -3.19
CA SER A 32 7.21 17.47 -4.12
C SER A 32 8.17 17.44 -5.32
N ILE A 33 8.50 18.59 -5.90
CA ILE A 33 9.47 18.71 -6.99
C ILE A 33 10.85 18.25 -6.54
N ALA A 34 11.30 18.69 -5.37
CA ALA A 34 12.59 18.27 -4.82
C ALA A 34 12.66 16.75 -4.61
N MET A 35 11.60 16.16 -4.04
CA MET A 35 11.50 14.71 -3.84
C MET A 35 11.51 13.96 -5.17
N MET A 36 10.78 14.45 -6.18
CA MET A 36 10.76 13.84 -7.51
C MET A 36 12.14 13.88 -8.17
N PHE A 37 12.87 14.99 -8.03
CA PHE A 37 14.23 15.10 -8.53
C PHE A 37 15.18 14.11 -7.84
N ILE A 38 15.08 13.95 -6.51
CA ILE A 38 15.84 12.95 -5.77
C ILE A 38 15.52 11.53 -6.28
N CYS A 39 14.24 11.20 -6.46
CA CYS A 39 13.83 9.90 -7.01
C CYS A 39 14.42 9.66 -8.42
N LEU A 40 14.46 10.67 -9.27
CA LEU A 40 15.05 10.57 -10.61
C LEU A 40 16.56 10.32 -10.54
N VAL A 41 17.28 11.02 -9.67
CA VAL A 41 18.72 10.77 -9.45
C VAL A 41 18.94 9.36 -8.93
N CYS A 42 18.19 8.92 -7.91
CA CYS A 42 18.27 7.57 -7.38
C CYS A 42 18.00 6.51 -8.45
N PHE A 43 16.99 6.69 -9.30
CA PHE A 43 16.67 5.77 -10.39
C PHE A 43 17.83 5.61 -11.38
N ASN A 44 18.50 6.71 -11.75
CA ASN A 44 19.66 6.65 -12.63
C ASN A 44 20.88 6.00 -11.96
N LEU A 45 21.01 6.11 -10.63
CA LEU A 45 22.08 5.45 -9.86
C LEU A 45 21.83 3.95 -9.72
N VAL A 46 20.55 3.52 -9.64
CA VAL A 46 20.14 2.12 -9.47
C VAL A 46 20.70 1.22 -10.58
N ASP A 47 20.69 1.66 -11.85
CA ASP A 47 21.27 0.89 -12.96
C ASP A 47 22.80 0.71 -12.87
N ARG A 48 23.47 1.54 -12.06
CA ARG A 48 24.92 1.45 -11.80
C ARG A 48 25.25 0.55 -10.62
N LEU A 49 24.27 0.06 -9.84
CA LEU A 49 24.55 -0.83 -8.72
C LEU A 49 24.95 -2.23 -9.23
N PRO A 50 26.04 -2.81 -8.72
CA PRO A 50 26.55 -4.11 -9.17
C PRO A 50 25.56 -5.26 -8.92
N VAL A 51 24.74 -5.14 -7.86
CA VAL A 51 23.69 -6.11 -7.53
C VAL A 51 22.65 -6.19 -8.64
N ILE A 52 22.26 -5.05 -9.23
CA ILE A 52 21.21 -5.01 -10.25
C ILE A 52 21.73 -5.52 -11.58
N GLN A 53 22.98 -5.19 -11.91
CA GLN A 53 23.66 -5.74 -13.10
C GLN A 53 23.72 -7.26 -13.03
N TYR A 54 24.09 -7.83 -11.88
CA TYR A 54 24.09 -9.28 -11.67
C TYR A 54 22.74 -9.95 -11.94
N TYR A 55 21.64 -9.40 -11.40
CA TYR A 55 20.30 -9.95 -11.65
C TYR A 55 19.82 -9.75 -13.09
N LYS A 56 20.23 -8.65 -13.74
CA LYS A 56 19.90 -8.36 -15.14
C LYS A 56 20.57 -9.36 -16.08
N ASP A 57 21.84 -9.68 -15.83
CA ASP A 57 22.59 -10.68 -16.59
C ASP A 57 22.00 -12.08 -16.39
N LEU A 58 21.61 -12.45 -15.17
CA LEU A 58 20.94 -13.72 -14.88
C LEU A 58 19.59 -13.83 -15.61
N LYS A 59 18.80 -12.74 -15.64
CA LYS A 59 17.52 -12.70 -16.38
C LYS A 59 17.75 -12.84 -17.88
N LEU A 60 18.77 -12.17 -18.44
CA LEU A 60 19.14 -12.28 -19.85
C LEU A 60 19.53 -13.71 -20.24
N GLN A 61 20.36 -14.37 -19.43
CA GLN A 61 20.75 -15.76 -19.68
C GLN A 61 19.55 -16.72 -19.64
N ALA A 62 18.65 -16.55 -18.67
CA ALA A 62 17.45 -17.39 -18.56
C ALA A 62 16.49 -17.20 -19.75
N VAL A 63 16.36 -15.97 -20.28
CA VAL A 63 15.56 -15.69 -21.48
C VAL A 63 16.20 -16.27 -22.73
N GLN A 64 17.52 -16.14 -22.90
CA GLN A 64 18.25 -16.70 -24.05
C GLN A 64 18.15 -18.24 -24.09
N SER A 65 18.26 -18.90 -22.94
CA SER A 65 18.12 -20.36 -22.83
C SER A 65 16.76 -20.85 -23.32
N GLU A 66 15.68 -20.16 -22.94
CA GLU A 66 14.31 -20.50 -23.36
C GLU A 66 14.03 -20.11 -24.81
N GLU A 67 14.59 -19.00 -25.31
CA GLU A 67 14.45 -18.60 -26.71
C GLU A 67 15.14 -19.60 -27.67
N ASP A 68 16.26 -20.19 -27.26
CA ASP A 68 16.96 -21.23 -28.01
C ASP A 68 16.18 -22.57 -27.99
N GLU A 69 15.50 -22.90 -26.88
CA GLU A 69 14.58 -24.05 -26.81
C GLU A 69 13.32 -23.82 -27.66
N GLU A 70 12.68 -22.65 -27.57
CA GLU A 70 11.49 -22.33 -28.35
C GLU A 70 11.79 -22.22 -29.85
N LYS A 71 12.99 -21.81 -30.27
CA LYS A 71 13.37 -21.71 -31.69
C LYS A 71 13.35 -23.05 -32.43
N ASN A 72 13.46 -24.17 -31.71
CA ASN A 72 13.32 -25.50 -32.29
C ASN A 72 11.86 -25.92 -32.51
N GLU A 73 10.87 -25.14 -32.05
CA GLU A 73 9.44 -25.53 -32.07
C GLU A 73 8.50 -24.50 -32.74
N LYS A 74 9.00 -23.40 -33.33
CA LYS A 74 8.11 -22.35 -33.85
C LYS A 74 7.45 -22.75 -35.16
N ASP A 75 6.11 -22.77 -35.15
CA ASP A 75 5.29 -21.84 -35.94
C ASP A 75 3.80 -22.10 -35.67
N THR A 76 3.08 -21.18 -34.98
CA THR A 76 1.64 -20.82 -35.18
C THR A 76 1.02 -19.98 -34.02
N HIS A 77 1.57 -19.93 -32.79
CA HIS A 77 0.74 -19.56 -31.60
C HIS A 77 1.13 -18.28 -30.82
N CYS A 78 1.49 -17.17 -31.48
CA CYS A 78 2.03 -15.99 -30.77
C CYS A 78 1.00 -15.22 -29.90
N MET A 79 -0.28 -15.14 -30.30
CA MET A 79 -1.26 -14.31 -29.56
C MET A 79 -1.99 -15.06 -28.44
N SER A 80 -2.19 -16.39 -28.57
CA SER A 80 -2.78 -17.20 -27.51
C SER A 80 -1.81 -17.48 -26.36
N SER A 81 -0.50 -17.49 -26.62
CA SER A 81 0.54 -17.76 -25.62
C SER A 81 0.61 -16.70 -24.52
N TRP A 82 0.39 -15.42 -24.85
CA TRP A 82 0.47 -14.33 -23.86
C TRP A 82 -0.72 -14.36 -22.88
N GLY A 83 -1.93 -14.63 -23.37
CA GLY A 83 -3.12 -14.79 -22.54
C GLY A 83 -3.04 -16.01 -21.62
N SER A 84 -2.52 -17.14 -22.11
CA SER A 84 -2.30 -18.34 -21.29
C SER A 84 -1.22 -18.13 -20.23
N ASN A 85 -0.15 -17.40 -20.56
CA ASN A 85 0.90 -17.05 -19.59
C ASN A 85 0.39 -16.09 -18.53
N LEU A 86 -0.37 -15.06 -18.89
CA LEU A 86 -0.97 -14.14 -17.92
C LEU A 86 -1.98 -14.86 -17.01
N TYR A 87 -2.82 -15.72 -17.57
CA TYR A 87 -3.77 -16.54 -16.81
C TYR A 87 -3.05 -17.49 -15.85
N TYR A 88 -1.95 -18.10 -16.28
CA TYR A 88 -1.10 -18.92 -15.43
C TYR A 88 -0.52 -18.11 -14.26
N ILE A 89 0.05 -16.94 -14.53
CA ILE A 89 0.62 -16.04 -13.51
C ILE A 89 -0.45 -15.63 -12.51
N VAL A 90 -1.60 -15.14 -13.00
CA VAL A 90 -2.75 -14.77 -12.16
C VAL A 90 -3.19 -15.95 -11.31
N GLY A 91 -3.29 -17.15 -11.89
CA GLY A 91 -3.66 -18.38 -11.17
C GLY A 91 -2.71 -18.72 -10.02
N ARG A 92 -1.41 -18.43 -10.18
CA ARG A 92 -0.37 -18.65 -9.16
C ARG A 92 -0.37 -17.59 -8.07
N VAL A 93 -0.59 -16.32 -8.43
CA VAL A 93 -0.54 -15.20 -7.47
C VAL A 93 -1.91 -14.80 -6.90
N LYS A 94 -3.01 -15.41 -7.36
CA LYS A 94 -4.39 -15.01 -7.01
C LYS A 94 -4.62 -14.87 -5.51
N TRP A 95 -4.09 -15.78 -4.70
CA TRP A 95 -4.29 -15.74 -3.24
C TRP A 95 -3.58 -14.56 -2.59
N TYR A 96 -2.40 -14.19 -3.10
CA TYR A 96 -1.67 -13.00 -2.66
C TYR A 96 -2.41 -11.74 -3.12
N GLY A 97 -2.86 -11.71 -4.38
CA GLY A 97 -3.63 -10.60 -4.94
C GLY A 97 -4.94 -10.35 -4.19
N ILE A 98 -5.69 -11.40 -3.86
CA ILE A 98 -6.92 -11.31 -3.05
C ILE A 98 -6.60 -10.78 -1.63
N GLY A 99 -5.50 -11.24 -1.02
CA GLY A 99 -5.04 -10.71 0.27
C GLY A 99 -4.77 -9.21 0.23
N ILE A 100 -4.04 -8.75 -0.79
CA ILE A 100 -3.76 -7.32 -1.01
C ILE A 100 -5.05 -6.54 -1.25
N LEU A 101 -5.93 -7.04 -2.13
CA LEU A 101 -7.22 -6.41 -2.40
C LEU A 101 -8.02 -6.24 -1.10
N LEU A 102 -8.14 -7.29 -0.29
CA LEU A 102 -8.84 -7.24 1.00
C LEU A 102 -8.22 -6.24 1.97
N ILE A 103 -6.88 -6.21 2.08
CA ILE A 103 -6.17 -5.24 2.91
C ILE A 103 -6.58 -3.82 2.54
N TYR A 104 -6.55 -3.49 1.25
CA TYR A 104 -6.86 -2.13 0.78
C TYR A 104 -8.35 -1.80 0.80
N VAL A 105 -9.24 -2.76 0.59
CA VAL A 105 -10.69 -2.56 0.75
C VAL A 105 -10.99 -2.19 2.21
N VAL A 106 -10.51 -2.99 3.17
CA VAL A 106 -10.74 -2.74 4.60
C VAL A 106 -10.13 -1.40 5.00
N THR A 107 -8.86 -1.18 4.65
CA THR A 107 -8.16 0.05 5.00
C THR A 107 -8.84 1.28 4.42
N LEU A 108 -9.16 1.32 3.12
CA LEU A 108 -9.77 2.51 2.52
C LEU A 108 -11.24 2.74 2.90
N SER A 109 -11.95 1.67 3.26
CA SER A 109 -13.32 1.84 3.76
C SER A 109 -13.36 2.55 5.12
N ILE A 110 -12.32 2.40 5.95
CA ILE A 110 -12.25 2.98 7.31
C ILE A 110 -11.45 4.30 7.30
N PHE A 111 -10.34 4.33 6.57
CA PHE A 111 -9.43 5.47 6.49
C PHE A 111 -9.37 6.01 5.05
N PRO A 112 -9.49 7.34 4.81
CA PRO A 112 -9.60 8.42 5.78
C PRO A 112 -11.05 8.82 6.13
N GLY A 113 -12.05 8.42 5.33
CA GLY A 113 -13.43 8.94 5.38
C GLY A 113 -14.04 8.92 6.78
N TYR A 114 -14.27 7.72 7.33
CA TYR A 114 -14.83 7.54 8.68
C TYR A 114 -14.01 8.26 9.77
N ILE A 115 -12.68 8.16 9.72
CA ILE A 115 -11.79 8.81 10.70
C ILE A 115 -11.89 10.35 10.67
N THR A 116 -12.16 10.93 9.50
CA THR A 116 -12.26 12.39 9.35
C THR A 116 -13.66 12.95 9.59
N GLU A 117 -14.70 12.15 9.36
CA GLU A 117 -16.09 12.62 9.34
C GLU A 117 -16.87 12.24 10.60
N ASP A 118 -16.61 11.10 11.22
CA ASP A 118 -17.41 10.65 12.38
C ASP A 118 -16.67 10.78 13.71
N VAL A 119 -15.34 10.83 13.69
CA VAL A 119 -14.53 10.88 14.91
C VAL A 119 -14.17 12.32 15.27
N HIS A 120 -15.00 12.92 16.10
CA HIS A 120 -14.78 14.27 16.62
C HIS A 120 -14.31 14.24 18.07
N SER A 121 -13.19 14.92 18.33
CA SER A 121 -12.72 15.25 19.68
C SER A 121 -13.16 16.67 20.03
N GLU A 122 -13.80 16.83 21.19
CA GLU A 122 -14.16 18.17 21.71
C GLU A 122 -12.92 19.02 22.06
N LEU A 123 -11.78 18.37 22.33
CA LEU A 123 -10.55 19.00 22.83
C LEU A 123 -9.57 19.35 21.70
N LEU A 124 -9.46 18.50 20.67
CA LEU A 124 -8.51 18.66 19.56
C LEU A 124 -9.16 19.12 18.25
N LYS A 125 -10.50 19.10 18.11
CA LYS A 125 -11.25 19.54 16.91
C LYS A 125 -10.55 19.11 15.60
N ASP A 126 -10.25 20.05 14.70
CA ASP A 126 -9.60 19.80 13.40
C ASP A 126 -8.16 19.29 13.47
N TRP A 127 -7.51 19.32 14.64
CA TRP A 127 -6.17 18.75 14.83
C TRP A 127 -6.21 17.24 15.05
N TYR A 128 -7.32 16.71 15.58
CA TYR A 128 -7.45 15.29 15.86
C TYR A 128 -7.33 14.44 14.60
N SER A 129 -8.10 14.76 13.56
CA SER A 129 -8.07 14.01 12.29
C SER A 129 -6.70 14.11 11.60
N ILE A 130 -6.01 15.25 11.69
CA ILE A 130 -4.67 15.44 11.12
C ILE A 130 -3.64 14.57 11.87
N LEU A 131 -3.72 14.53 13.20
CA LEU A 131 -2.86 13.69 14.03
C LEU A 131 -3.15 12.20 13.81
N LEU A 132 -4.42 11.79 13.65
CA LEU A 132 -4.77 10.41 13.31
C LEU A 132 -4.23 9.99 11.94
N ILE A 133 -4.39 10.85 10.93
CA ILE A 133 -3.81 10.62 9.59
C ILE A 133 -2.29 10.50 9.70
N ALA A 134 -1.63 11.36 10.47
CA ALA A 134 -0.19 11.28 10.67
C ALA A 134 0.22 9.99 11.39
N ALA A 135 -0.49 9.61 12.45
CA ALA A 135 -0.26 8.38 13.19
C ALA A 135 -0.43 7.15 12.29
N TYR A 136 -1.53 7.05 11.54
CA TYR A 136 -1.74 6.01 10.53
C TYR A 136 -0.55 5.90 9.57
N ASN A 137 -0.12 7.03 9.00
CA ASN A 137 0.98 7.06 8.04
C ASN A 137 2.33 6.67 8.65
N VAL A 138 2.61 7.07 9.90
CA VAL A 138 3.85 6.70 10.61
C VAL A 138 3.85 5.21 10.91
N PHE A 139 2.76 4.67 11.44
CA PHE A 139 2.66 3.25 11.74
C PHE A 139 2.66 2.40 10.47
N ASP A 140 2.06 2.86 9.36
CA ASP A 140 2.20 2.20 8.05
C ASP A 140 3.65 2.14 7.57
N LEU A 141 4.41 3.22 7.75
CA LEU A 141 5.85 3.21 7.45
C LEU A 141 6.61 2.22 8.35
N VAL A 142 6.36 2.25 9.67
CA VAL A 142 6.97 1.30 10.61
C VAL A 142 6.65 -0.14 10.22
N GLY A 143 5.40 -0.41 9.85
CA GLY A 143 4.96 -1.73 9.38
C GLY A 143 5.74 -2.18 8.15
N LYS A 144 5.92 -1.28 7.17
CA LYS A 144 6.75 -1.59 5.99
C LYS A 144 8.20 -1.84 6.39
N SER A 145 8.79 -1.00 7.23
CA SER A 145 10.17 -1.14 7.70
C SER A 145 10.43 -2.42 8.49
N LEU A 146 9.44 -2.93 9.25
CA LEU A 146 9.57 -4.20 9.97
C LEU A 146 9.85 -5.39 9.04
N THR A 147 9.43 -5.33 7.77
CA THR A 147 9.77 -6.38 6.80
C THR A 147 11.26 -6.44 6.46
N ALA A 148 12.04 -5.39 6.72
CA ALA A 148 13.49 -5.46 6.62
C ALA A 148 14.13 -6.32 7.72
N VAL A 149 13.46 -6.46 8.88
CA VAL A 149 13.95 -7.26 10.01
C VAL A 149 13.37 -8.67 9.98
N TYR A 150 12.06 -8.78 9.75
CA TYR A 150 11.36 -10.07 9.77
C TYR A 150 10.25 -10.15 8.73
N VAL A 151 10.40 -11.08 7.79
CA VAL A 151 9.39 -11.41 6.77
C VAL A 151 8.75 -12.74 7.12
N ILE A 152 7.44 -12.73 7.38
CA ILE A 152 6.67 -13.98 7.46
C ILE A 152 6.74 -14.68 6.11
N GLN A 153 7.23 -15.92 6.06
CA GLN A 153 7.36 -16.68 4.82
C GLN A 153 6.07 -17.43 4.44
N ASN A 154 5.15 -17.60 5.40
CA ASN A 154 3.93 -18.35 5.21
C ASN A 154 2.82 -17.51 4.56
N ALA A 155 2.59 -17.74 3.27
CA ALA A 155 1.53 -17.08 2.52
C ALA A 155 0.13 -17.29 3.11
N ARG A 156 -0.16 -18.49 3.63
CA ARG A 156 -1.44 -18.79 4.29
C ARG A 156 -1.69 -17.92 5.51
N ILE A 157 -0.63 -17.63 6.29
CA ILE A 157 -0.72 -16.74 7.45
C ILE A 157 -0.94 -15.30 6.99
N ALA A 158 -0.25 -14.84 5.96
CA ALA A 158 -0.45 -13.49 5.42
C ALA A 158 -1.86 -13.28 4.83
N VAL A 159 -2.39 -14.26 4.11
CA VAL A 159 -3.75 -14.22 3.57
C VAL A 159 -4.78 -14.35 4.70
N GLY A 160 -4.58 -15.26 5.66
CA GLY A 160 -5.44 -15.38 6.84
C GLY A 160 -5.47 -14.10 7.68
N ALA A 161 -4.32 -13.43 7.83
CA ALA A 161 -4.24 -12.14 8.50
C ALA A 161 -4.99 -11.04 7.72
N SER A 162 -5.01 -11.11 6.38
CA SER A 162 -5.81 -10.19 5.56
C SER A 162 -7.30 -10.35 5.83
N VAL A 163 -7.78 -11.58 6.03
CA VAL A 163 -9.17 -11.86 6.44
C VAL A 163 -9.43 -11.41 7.88
N ALA A 164 -8.48 -11.62 8.79
CA ALA A 164 -8.60 -11.15 10.17
C ALA A 164 -8.75 -9.62 10.27
N ARG A 165 -8.31 -8.86 9.27
CA ARG A 165 -8.57 -7.40 9.21
C ARG A 165 -10.06 -7.07 9.13
N LEU A 166 -10.93 -7.98 8.69
CA LEU A 166 -12.38 -7.75 8.73
C LEU A 166 -12.88 -7.50 10.17
N LEU A 167 -12.14 -7.95 11.20
CA LEU A 167 -12.43 -7.63 12.59
C LEU A 167 -12.30 -6.13 12.90
N PHE A 168 -11.59 -5.35 12.11
CA PHE A 168 -11.56 -3.90 12.29
C PHE A 168 -12.95 -3.27 12.12
N TYR A 169 -13.81 -3.80 11.24
CA TYR A 169 -15.18 -3.29 11.06
C TYR A 169 -16.00 -3.28 12.37
N PRO A 170 -16.23 -4.41 13.05
CA PRO A 170 -16.98 -4.41 14.30
C PRO A 170 -16.27 -3.64 15.42
N LEU A 171 -14.92 -3.63 15.44
CA LEU A 171 -14.16 -2.87 16.44
C LEU A 171 -14.38 -1.35 16.29
N PHE A 172 -14.32 -0.82 15.06
CA PHE A 172 -14.60 0.60 14.81
C PHE A 172 -16.08 0.93 15.01
N LEU A 173 -17.02 0.06 14.61
CA LEU A 173 -18.44 0.22 14.91
C LEU A 173 -18.73 0.26 16.42
N ALA A 174 -18.05 -0.58 17.21
CA ALA A 174 -18.16 -0.59 18.67
C ALA A 174 -17.59 0.70 19.31
N CYS A 175 -16.53 1.28 18.75
CA CYS A 175 -16.05 2.59 19.18
C CYS A 175 -17.05 3.72 18.90
N LEU A 176 -17.88 3.60 17.86
CA LEU A 176 -18.87 4.60 17.48
C LEU A 176 -20.19 4.46 18.28
N HIS A 177 -20.79 3.27 18.24
CA HIS A 177 -22.12 2.98 18.79
C HIS A 177 -22.10 2.32 20.18
N GLY A 178 -20.93 1.96 20.68
CA GLY A 178 -20.78 1.29 21.96
C GLY A 178 -20.91 2.22 23.18
N PRO A 179 -20.74 1.66 24.39
CA PRO A 179 -20.82 2.44 25.62
C PRO A 179 -19.77 3.56 25.65
N LYS A 180 -20.09 4.68 26.32
CA LYS A 180 -19.28 5.92 26.37
C LYS A 180 -17.79 5.71 26.67
N PHE A 181 -17.41 4.62 27.33
CA PHE A 181 -16.03 4.24 27.59
C PHE A 181 -15.21 3.95 26.32
N PHE A 182 -15.80 3.29 25.31
CA PHE A 182 -15.15 2.98 24.02
C PHE A 182 -15.15 4.14 23.03
N ARG A 183 -16.00 5.14 23.26
CA ARG A 183 -16.09 6.38 22.47
C ARG A 183 -15.10 7.45 22.96
N THR A 184 -13.89 7.02 23.29
CA THR A 184 -12.79 7.89 23.72
C THR A 184 -11.73 8.00 22.62
N GLU A 185 -10.93 9.06 22.65
CA GLU A 185 -9.90 9.33 21.62
C GLU A 185 -8.81 8.27 21.56
N ILE A 186 -8.50 7.65 22.69
CA ILE A 186 -7.42 6.68 22.88
C ILE A 186 -7.67 5.39 22.09
N PRO A 187 -8.80 4.67 22.24
CA PRO A 187 -9.06 3.43 21.50
C PRO A 187 -9.11 3.66 19.99
N VAL A 188 -9.69 4.77 19.53
CA VAL A 188 -9.76 5.07 18.08
C VAL A 188 -8.37 5.37 17.52
N THR A 189 -7.54 6.13 18.24
CA THR A 189 -6.15 6.38 17.85
C THR A 189 -5.35 5.07 17.82
N LEU A 190 -5.48 4.22 18.84
CA LEU A 190 -4.77 2.95 18.93
C LEU A 190 -5.19 1.98 17.81
N LEU A 191 -6.48 1.87 17.51
CA LEU A 191 -6.98 1.09 16.39
C LEU A 191 -6.50 1.63 15.05
N THR A 192 -6.43 2.95 14.89
CA THR A 192 -5.91 3.61 13.68
C THR A 192 -4.41 3.31 13.49
N CYS A 193 -3.62 3.37 14.56
CA CYS A 193 -2.22 2.97 14.54
C CYS A 193 -2.05 1.49 14.17
N LEU A 194 -2.86 0.60 14.77
CA LEU A 194 -2.83 -0.83 14.47
C LEU A 194 -3.25 -1.11 13.02
N LEU A 195 -4.27 -0.41 12.52
CA LEU A 195 -4.73 -0.49 11.13
C LEU A 195 -3.60 -0.11 10.17
N GLY A 196 -2.88 0.98 10.44
CA GLY A 196 -1.72 1.42 9.68
C GLY A 196 -0.56 0.43 9.74
N LEU A 197 -0.16 0.00 10.94
CA LEU A 197 0.95 -0.94 11.13
C LEU A 197 0.74 -2.24 10.36
N THR A 198 -0.45 -2.83 10.53
CA THR A 198 -0.81 -4.07 9.86
C THR A 198 -0.97 -3.86 8.34
N ASN A 199 -1.44 -2.69 7.88
CA ASN A 199 -1.53 -2.37 6.46
C ASN A 199 -0.15 -2.39 5.80
N GLY A 200 0.80 -1.66 6.40
CA GLY A 200 2.16 -1.57 5.90
C GLY A 200 2.89 -2.92 5.93
N TYR A 201 2.78 -3.65 7.04
CA TYR A 201 3.47 -4.93 7.21
C TYR A 201 2.96 -5.99 6.24
N PHE A 202 1.66 -6.27 6.23
CA PHE A 202 1.12 -7.36 5.40
C PHE A 202 1.19 -7.05 3.91
N THR A 203 0.99 -5.79 3.50
CA THR A 203 1.19 -5.38 2.10
C THR A 203 2.62 -5.68 1.66
N SER A 204 3.62 -5.26 2.44
CA SER A 204 5.02 -5.51 2.11
C SER A 204 5.34 -7.00 2.06
N VAL A 205 4.86 -7.80 3.02
CA VAL A 205 5.06 -9.25 3.01
C VAL A 205 4.47 -9.88 1.74
N LEU A 206 3.23 -9.56 1.37
CA LEU A 206 2.60 -10.12 0.18
C LEU A 206 3.29 -9.69 -1.12
N MET A 207 3.69 -8.42 -1.21
CA MET A 207 4.43 -7.88 -2.37
C MET A 207 5.84 -8.48 -2.50
N ILE A 208 6.48 -8.89 -1.39
CA ILE A 208 7.78 -9.58 -1.41
C ILE A 208 7.63 -11.06 -1.77
N LEU A 209 6.58 -11.73 -1.28
CA LEU A 209 6.41 -13.17 -1.46
C LEU A 209 5.84 -13.55 -2.83
N ALA A 210 4.93 -12.77 -3.41
CA ALA A 210 4.24 -13.21 -4.62
C ALA A 210 5.15 -13.29 -5.86
N PRO A 211 6.11 -12.36 -6.11
CA PRO A 211 7.04 -12.51 -7.23
C PRO A 211 7.95 -13.73 -7.10
N LYS A 212 8.11 -14.29 -5.89
CA LYS A 212 8.94 -15.48 -5.63
C LYS A 212 8.25 -16.81 -5.97
N VAL A 213 6.93 -16.81 -6.21
CA VAL A 213 6.18 -18.04 -6.56
C VAL A 213 6.13 -18.32 -8.06
N VAL A 214 6.63 -17.39 -8.88
CA VAL A 214 6.74 -17.48 -10.34
C VAL A 214 8.21 -17.47 -10.75
N HIS A 215 8.49 -17.90 -11.99
CA HIS A 215 9.83 -17.83 -12.56
C HIS A 215 10.32 -16.39 -12.72
N ILE A 216 11.64 -16.21 -12.76
CA ILE A 216 12.28 -14.89 -12.75
C ILE A 216 11.90 -14.04 -13.97
N GLN A 217 11.56 -14.66 -15.13
CA GLN A 217 11.07 -13.91 -16.29
C GLN A 217 9.68 -13.30 -16.02
N GLN A 218 8.82 -14.03 -15.29
CA GLN A 218 7.42 -13.65 -15.05
C GLN A 218 7.21 -12.87 -13.74
N ALA A 219 8.26 -12.73 -12.92
CA ALA A 219 8.21 -12.02 -11.63
C ALA A 219 7.77 -10.55 -11.78
N GLU A 220 8.19 -9.90 -12.87
CA GLU A 220 7.79 -8.53 -13.18
C GLU A 220 6.29 -8.42 -13.49
N ALA A 221 5.77 -9.30 -14.34
CA ALA A 221 4.35 -9.38 -14.65
C ALA A 221 3.51 -9.71 -13.40
N ALA A 222 3.99 -10.62 -12.54
CA ALA A 222 3.35 -10.91 -11.26
C ALA A 222 3.27 -9.67 -10.36
N GLY A 223 4.33 -8.86 -10.29
CA GLY A 223 4.34 -7.59 -9.58
C GLY A 223 3.28 -6.61 -10.12
N ILE A 224 3.19 -6.46 -11.45
CA ILE A 224 2.18 -5.61 -12.09
C ILE A 224 0.77 -6.10 -11.74
N VAL A 225 0.51 -7.40 -11.83
CA VAL A 225 -0.79 -7.99 -11.47
C VAL A 225 -1.15 -7.68 -10.02
N LEU A 226 -0.22 -7.78 -9.07
CA LEU A 226 -0.49 -7.41 -7.68
C LEU A 226 -0.82 -5.93 -7.50
N VAL A 227 -0.14 -5.04 -8.24
CA VAL A 227 -0.45 -3.61 -8.22
C VAL A 227 -1.84 -3.35 -8.78
N LEU A 228 -2.28 -4.09 -9.80
CA LEU A 228 -3.66 -4.01 -10.29
C LEU A 228 -4.67 -4.43 -9.20
N PHE A 229 -4.43 -5.53 -8.51
CA PHE A 229 -5.27 -5.95 -7.37
C PHE A 229 -5.31 -4.89 -6.26
N LEU A 230 -4.18 -4.25 -5.97
CA LEU A 230 -4.09 -3.13 -5.05
C LEU A 230 -5.00 -1.97 -5.50
N VAL A 231 -4.88 -1.53 -6.75
CA VAL A 231 -5.68 -0.41 -7.28
C VAL A 231 -7.18 -0.73 -7.29
N ILE A 232 -7.55 -1.96 -7.66
CA ILE A 232 -8.93 -2.43 -7.56
C ILE A 232 -9.41 -2.38 -6.10
N GLY A 233 -8.59 -2.85 -5.16
CA GLY A 233 -8.90 -2.78 -3.73
C GLY A 233 -9.09 -1.35 -3.24
N LEU A 234 -8.30 -0.39 -3.74
CA LEU A 234 -8.49 1.03 -3.44
C LEU A 234 -9.85 1.54 -3.96
N ALA A 235 -10.18 1.23 -5.21
CA ALA A 235 -11.44 1.67 -5.82
C ALA A 235 -12.67 1.05 -5.14
N VAL A 236 -12.63 -0.24 -4.83
CA VAL A 236 -13.72 -0.91 -4.11
C VAL A 236 -13.81 -0.37 -2.68
N GLY A 237 -12.67 -0.20 -1.99
CA GLY A 237 -12.62 0.35 -0.64
C GLY A 237 -13.22 1.76 -0.53
N SER A 238 -12.98 2.62 -1.51
CA SER A 238 -13.57 3.97 -1.53
C SER A 238 -15.09 3.96 -1.75
N VAL A 239 -15.62 3.02 -2.54
CA VAL A 239 -17.07 2.83 -2.67
C VAL A 239 -17.65 2.28 -1.36
N VAL A 240 -16.99 1.30 -0.74
CA VAL A 240 -17.43 0.72 0.53
C VAL A 240 -17.37 1.75 1.68
N ALA A 241 -16.49 2.75 1.59
CA ALA A 241 -16.40 3.82 2.59
C ALA A 241 -17.74 4.57 2.79
N TRP A 242 -18.57 4.66 1.74
CA TRP A 242 -19.89 5.31 1.83
C TRP A 242 -20.86 4.60 2.77
N PHE A 243 -20.68 3.29 3.03
CA PHE A 243 -21.52 2.56 3.99
C PHE A 243 -21.38 3.06 5.42
N TRP A 244 -20.31 3.77 5.76
CA TRP A 244 -20.13 4.36 7.09
C TRP A 244 -20.91 5.66 7.27
N VAL A 245 -21.23 6.34 6.17
CA VAL A 245 -21.94 7.63 6.15
C VAL A 245 -23.46 7.44 6.18
N ILE A 246 -23.95 6.25 5.81
CA ILE A 246 -25.38 5.87 5.80
C ILE A 246 -25.78 5.35 7.18
#